data_AF-A0A413RHP7-F1
#
_entry.id   AF-A0A413RHP7-F1
#
_cell.length_a   1.000
_cell.length_b   1.000
_cell.length_c   1.000
_cell.angle_alpha   90.00
_cell.angle_beta   90.00
_cell.angle_gamma   90.00
#
_symmetry.space_group_name_H-M   'P 1'
#
loop_
_entity.id
_entity.type
_entity.pdbx_description
1 polymer ?
#
loop_
_entity_poly.entity_id
_entity_poly.type
_entity_poly.pdbx_seq_one_letter_code
_entity_poly.pdbx_strand_id
1 'polypeptide(L)'
;MVTGLLALGPVALALGLVGLYRTTKRGTRGRGFAITGIVLGILATIGWTILVVVLVVTLVQTRPLPSDVSEPRNAHVSQLVVGNCLATLPADGTVDSVRVVPCAQDHEARVSSEYDFDEDAVWPGQDGADARVARACVLTEEEQSVGATIVTWAPTKDGWDSGDRTGLCLVRTP
;
A
#
# COMPACT_ATOMS: atom_id res chain seq x y z
N MET A 1 -17.67 -8.87 20.56
CA MET A 1 -17.18 -7.47 20.47
C MET A 1 -17.81 -6.74 19.27
N VAL A 2 -19.15 -6.72 19.17
CA VAL A 2 -19.89 -6.02 18.08
C VAL A 2 -21.04 -5.17 18.64
N THR A 3 -21.42 -5.40 19.89
CA THR A 3 -22.54 -4.70 20.56
C THR A 3 -22.19 -3.30 21.08
N GLY A 4 -20.91 -2.97 21.23
CA GLY A 4 -20.47 -1.64 21.70
C GLY A 4 -20.62 -0.52 20.66
N LEU A 5 -20.44 -0.84 19.37
CA LEU A 5 -20.43 0.17 18.30
C LEU A 5 -21.85 0.62 17.90
N LEU A 6 -22.85 -0.28 18.02
CA LEU A 6 -24.26 0.02 17.71
C LEU A 6 -24.97 0.82 18.81
N ALA A 7 -24.51 0.75 20.06
CA ALA A 7 -25.10 1.50 21.17
C ALA A 7 -24.58 2.95 21.29
N LEU A 8 -23.36 3.21 20.84
CA LEU A 8 -22.75 4.55 20.88
C LEU A 8 -23.23 5.46 19.75
N GLY A 9 -23.58 4.90 18.59
CA GLY A 9 -24.12 5.64 17.45
C GLY A 9 -25.35 6.51 17.81
N PRO A 10 -26.43 5.95 18.37
CA PRO A 10 -27.63 6.73 18.68
C PRO A 10 -27.42 7.72 19.83
N VAL A 11 -26.55 7.41 20.81
CA VAL A 11 -26.24 8.33 21.91
C VAL A 11 -25.42 9.53 21.42
N ALA A 12 -24.43 9.30 20.56
CA ALA A 12 -23.64 10.37 19.95
C ALA A 12 -24.50 11.28 19.05
N LEU A 13 -25.41 10.69 18.27
CA LEU A 13 -26.38 11.42 17.44
C LEU A 13 -27.34 12.25 18.29
N ALA A 14 -27.88 11.67 19.37
CA ALA A 14 -28.78 12.37 20.29
C ALA A 14 -28.08 13.52 21.01
N LEU A 15 -26.86 13.32 21.51
CA LEU A 15 -26.06 14.37 22.16
C LEU A 15 -25.67 15.48 21.16
N GLY A 16 -25.34 15.12 19.92
CA GLY A 16 -25.08 16.06 18.84
C GLY A 16 -26.30 16.94 18.52
N LEU A 17 -27.49 16.33 18.38
CA LEU A 17 -28.76 17.03 18.15
C LEU A 17 -29.17 17.91 19.33
N VAL A 18 -28.99 17.44 20.58
CA VAL A 18 -29.29 18.23 21.78
C VAL A 18 -28.33 19.40 21.94
N GLY A 19 -27.05 19.24 21.61
CA GLY A 19 -26.07 20.32 21.56
C GLY A 19 -26.45 21.40 20.53
N LEU A 20 -26.90 20.98 19.35
CA LEU A 20 -27.37 21.86 18.28
C LEU A 20 -28.68 22.58 18.64
N TYR A 21 -29.60 21.91 19.35
CA TYR A 21 -30.87 22.50 19.78
C TYR A 21 -30.71 23.48 20.95
N ARG A 22 -29.76 23.23 21.87
CA ARG A 22 -29.51 24.14 23.01
C ARG A 22 -28.80 25.43 22.59
N THR A 23 -27.95 25.37 21.57
CA THR A 23 -27.25 26.56 21.04
C THR A 23 -28.17 27.51 20.28
N THR A 24 -29.30 27.03 19.73
CA THR A 24 -30.25 27.83 18.96
C THR A 24 -31.32 28.54 19.83
N LYS A 25 -31.59 28.07 21.05
CA LYS A 25 -32.71 28.57 21.89
C LYS A 25 -32.40 29.76 22.81
N ARG A 26 -31.13 30.17 23.01
CA ARG A 26 -30.76 31.37 23.78
C ARG A 26 -30.20 32.44 22.85
N GLY A 27 -31.07 33.37 22.45
CA GLY A 27 -30.75 34.43 21.49
C GLY A 27 -29.63 35.39 21.93
N THR A 28 -28.83 35.79 20.95
CA THR A 28 -28.12 37.09 20.83
C THR A 28 -26.76 37.29 21.53
N ARG A 29 -25.79 36.38 21.31
CA ARG A 29 -24.35 36.73 21.08
C ARG A 29 -23.53 35.58 20.48
N GLY A 30 -24.17 34.70 19.70
CA GLY A 30 -23.61 33.37 19.36
C GLY A 30 -23.45 33.05 17.87
N ARG A 31 -23.79 33.96 16.93
CA ARG A 31 -23.65 33.68 15.48
C ARG A 31 -22.20 33.39 15.09
N GLY A 32 -21.24 34.12 15.67
CA GLY A 32 -19.81 33.82 15.49
C GLY A 32 -19.45 32.41 15.96
N PHE A 33 -19.90 32.03 17.16
CA PHE A 33 -19.65 30.71 17.73
C PHE A 33 -20.32 29.56 16.95
N ALA A 34 -21.52 29.78 16.41
CA ALA A 34 -22.20 28.78 15.58
C ALA A 34 -21.48 28.58 14.23
N ILE A 35 -21.06 29.67 13.58
CA ILE A 35 -20.29 29.60 12.32
C ILE A 35 -18.94 28.96 12.56
N THR A 36 -18.21 29.32 13.63
CA THR A 36 -16.93 28.68 13.95
C THR A 36 -17.10 27.20 14.27
N GLY A 37 -18.16 26.80 14.97
CA GLY A 37 -18.45 25.40 15.25
C GLY A 37 -18.73 24.58 13.97
N ILE A 38 -19.48 25.16 13.02
CA ILE A 38 -19.74 24.52 11.72
C ILE A 38 -18.45 24.43 10.90
N VAL A 39 -17.66 25.50 10.82
CA VAL A 39 -16.40 25.51 10.05
C VAL A 39 -15.41 24.52 10.65
N LEU A 40 -15.20 24.53 11.97
CA LEU A 40 -14.33 23.57 12.65
C LEU A 40 -14.84 22.14 12.50
N GLY A 41 -16.16 21.93 12.56
CA GLY A 41 -16.77 20.62 12.31
C GLY A 41 -16.48 20.11 10.90
N ILE A 42 -16.70 20.94 9.87
CA ILE A 42 -16.41 20.60 8.47
C ILE A 42 -14.93 20.29 8.28
N LEU A 43 -14.04 21.15 8.80
CA LEU A 43 -12.59 20.93 8.69
C LEU A 43 -12.15 19.64 9.42
N ALA A 44 -12.69 19.37 10.60
CA ALA A 44 -12.41 18.15 11.34
C ALA A 44 -12.93 16.90 10.62
N THR A 45 -14.15 16.96 10.05
CA THR A 45 -14.70 15.87 9.24
C THR A 45 -13.86 15.63 7.99
N ILE A 46 -13.48 16.68 7.25
CA ILE A 46 -12.60 16.55 6.07
C ILE A 46 -11.25 15.94 6.46
N GLY A 47 -10.63 16.45 7.53
CA GLY A 47 -9.36 15.93 8.03
C GLY A 47 -9.45 14.46 8.41
N TRP A 48 -10.52 14.05 9.12
CA TRP A 48 -10.75 12.66 9.47
C TRP A 48 -11.01 11.78 8.25
N THR A 49 -11.81 12.24 7.29
CA THR A 49 -12.06 11.51 6.04
C THR A 49 -10.77 11.30 5.26
N ILE A 50 -9.93 12.32 5.11
CA ILE A 50 -8.63 12.21 4.44
C ILE A 50 -7.75 11.19 5.18
N LEU A 51 -7.65 11.28 6.51
CA LEU A 51 -6.86 10.35 7.32
C LEU A 51 -7.32 8.90 7.13
N VAL A 52 -8.63 8.65 7.18
CA VAL A 52 -9.20 7.31 6.99
C VAL A 52 -8.95 6.80 5.58
N VAL A 53 -9.12 7.65 4.56
CA VAL A 53 -8.85 7.27 3.16
C VAL A 53 -7.38 6.89 2.98
N VAL A 54 -6.45 7.71 3.48
CA VAL A 54 -5.01 7.41 3.41
C VAL A 54 -4.71 6.08 4.10
N LEU A 55 -5.20 5.90 5.33
CA LEU A 55 -4.99 4.66 6.08
C LEU A 55 -5.51 3.43 5.32
N VAL A 56 -6.73 3.50 4.79
CA VAL A 56 -7.34 2.37 4.06
C VAL A 56 -6.58 2.08 2.76
N VAL A 57 -6.20 3.12 2.00
CA VAL A 57 -5.43 2.95 0.77
C VAL A 57 -4.09 2.29 1.05
N THR A 58 -3.32 2.80 2.03
CA THR A 58 -2.04 2.20 2.43
C THR A 58 -2.23 0.74 2.85
N LEU A 59 -3.21 0.44 3.71
CA LEU A 59 -3.46 -0.94 4.17
C LEU A 59 -3.91 -1.89 3.06
N VAL A 60 -4.54 -1.40 1.99
CA VAL A 60 -4.95 -2.24 0.85
C VAL A 60 -3.79 -2.46 -0.10
N GLN A 61 -2.98 -1.43 -0.35
CA GLN A 61 -1.84 -1.49 -1.27
C GLN A 61 -0.61 -2.20 -0.69
N THR A 62 -0.51 -2.38 0.63
CA THR A 62 0.59 -3.12 1.26
C THR A 62 0.21 -4.54 1.68
N ARG A 63 -1.05 -4.96 1.47
CA ARG A 63 -1.46 -6.33 1.77
C ARG A 63 -0.78 -7.31 0.81
N PRO A 64 0.00 -8.27 1.31
CA PRO A 64 0.62 -9.29 0.47
C PRO A 64 -0.44 -10.10 -0.29
N LEU A 65 -0.13 -10.44 -1.53
CA LEU A 65 -0.92 -11.38 -2.32
C LEU A 65 -0.65 -12.83 -1.88
N PRO A 66 -1.59 -13.74 -2.17
CA PRO A 66 -1.26 -15.17 -2.23
C PRO A 66 -0.14 -15.38 -3.26
N SER A 67 0.75 -16.35 -3.02
CA SER A 67 1.86 -16.68 -3.94
C SER A 67 1.40 -17.06 -5.34
N ASP A 68 0.22 -17.69 -5.46
CA ASP A 68 -0.46 -17.91 -6.73
C ASP A 68 -1.88 -17.35 -6.65
N VAL A 69 -2.20 -16.43 -7.56
CA VAL A 69 -3.53 -15.80 -7.61
C VAL A 69 -4.49 -16.70 -8.39
N SER A 70 -5.77 -16.71 -8.00
CA SER A 70 -6.78 -17.52 -8.71
C SER A 70 -7.22 -16.90 -10.04
N GLU A 71 -7.07 -15.58 -10.19
CA GLU A 71 -7.47 -14.85 -11.38
C GLU A 71 -6.54 -13.66 -11.65
N PRO A 72 -6.41 -13.23 -12.92
CA PRO A 72 -5.62 -12.06 -13.29
C PRO A 72 -6.07 -10.79 -12.57
N ARG A 73 -5.14 -10.05 -11.98
CA ARG A 73 -5.42 -8.80 -11.27
C ARG A 73 -4.28 -7.80 -11.36
N ASN A 74 -4.61 -6.52 -11.29
CA ASN A 74 -3.60 -5.50 -11.05
C ASN A 74 -3.23 -5.50 -9.57
N ALA A 75 -1.94 -5.34 -9.27
CA ALA A 75 -1.42 -5.26 -7.92
C ALA A 75 -0.32 -4.21 -7.85
N HIS A 76 -0.20 -3.57 -6.69
CA HIS A 76 0.94 -2.72 -6.39
C HIS A 76 2.18 -3.59 -6.16
N VAL A 77 3.38 -3.08 -6.51
CA VAL A 77 4.62 -3.88 -6.42
C VAL A 77 4.91 -4.35 -5.00
N SER A 78 4.59 -3.54 -3.99
CA SER A 78 4.72 -3.92 -2.57
C SER A 78 3.78 -5.03 -2.10
N GLN A 79 2.84 -5.49 -2.94
CA GLN A 79 1.98 -6.64 -2.63
C GLN A 79 2.54 -7.95 -3.14
N LEU A 80 3.56 -7.89 -4.00
CA LEU A 80 4.15 -9.06 -4.60
C LEU A 80 4.91 -9.85 -3.54
N VAL A 81 4.81 -11.17 -3.67
CA VAL A 81 5.54 -12.12 -2.84
C VAL A 81 6.23 -13.15 -3.73
N VAL A 82 7.22 -13.85 -3.17
CA VAL A 82 7.82 -15.03 -3.80
C VAL A 82 6.75 -15.99 -4.32
N GLY A 83 6.87 -16.34 -5.61
CA GLY A 83 5.93 -17.20 -6.33
C GLY A 83 4.99 -16.45 -7.28
N ASN A 84 4.78 -15.14 -7.11
CA ASN A 84 3.86 -14.40 -7.98
C ASN A 84 4.35 -14.35 -9.43
N CYS A 85 3.43 -14.63 -10.36
CA CYS A 85 3.68 -14.60 -11.81
C CYS A 85 3.09 -13.34 -12.45
N LEU A 86 3.88 -12.67 -13.28
CA LEU A 86 3.57 -11.40 -13.92
C LEU A 86 3.33 -11.62 -15.41
N ALA A 87 2.19 -11.14 -15.91
CA ALA A 87 1.82 -11.29 -17.31
C ALA A 87 2.86 -10.67 -18.26
N THR A 88 3.38 -9.48 -17.89
CA THR A 88 4.36 -8.73 -18.66
C THR A 88 5.30 -7.99 -17.73
N LEU A 89 6.55 -7.82 -18.14
CA LEU A 89 7.49 -6.92 -17.50
C LEU A 89 7.34 -5.50 -18.09
N PRO A 90 7.17 -4.47 -17.23
CA PRO A 90 7.23 -3.09 -17.68
C PRO A 90 8.65 -2.74 -18.17
N ALA A 91 8.75 -1.67 -18.97
CA ALA A 91 10.05 -1.11 -19.34
C ALA A 91 10.83 -0.65 -18.09
N ASP A 92 12.16 -0.57 -18.22
CA ASP A 92 13.04 -0.12 -17.15
C ASP A 92 12.62 1.25 -16.61
N GLY A 93 12.61 1.39 -15.28
CA GLY A 93 12.20 2.60 -14.57
C GLY A 93 11.40 2.29 -13.31
N THR A 94 10.69 3.31 -12.81
CA THR A 94 9.81 3.15 -11.64
C THR A 94 8.60 2.30 -12.00
N VAL A 95 8.35 1.27 -11.18
CA VAL A 95 7.20 0.38 -11.33
C VAL A 95 6.29 0.52 -10.11
N ASP A 96 5.09 1.06 -10.33
CA ASP A 96 4.10 1.20 -9.26
C ASP A 96 3.16 -0.02 -9.21
N SER A 97 2.75 -0.52 -10.38
CA SER A 97 1.78 -1.60 -10.47
C SER A 97 2.06 -2.53 -11.64
N VAL A 98 1.67 -3.79 -11.47
CA VAL A 98 1.86 -4.86 -12.44
C VAL A 98 0.59 -5.68 -12.60
N ARG A 99 0.51 -6.42 -13.70
CA ARG A 99 -0.53 -7.43 -13.90
C ARG A 99 -0.03 -8.78 -13.40
N VAL A 100 -0.58 -9.24 -12.28
CA VAL A 100 -0.34 -10.58 -11.73
C VAL A 100 -1.35 -11.55 -12.32
N VAL A 101 -0.90 -12.74 -12.69
CA VAL A 101 -1.71 -13.83 -13.29
C VAL A 101 -1.47 -15.13 -12.53
N PRO A 102 -2.41 -16.09 -12.60
CA PRO A 102 -2.15 -17.44 -12.09
C PRO A 102 -0.94 -18.03 -12.81
N CYS A 103 -0.02 -18.66 -12.09
CA CYS A 103 1.23 -19.18 -12.67
C CYS A 103 1.02 -20.30 -13.70
N ALA A 104 -0.16 -20.95 -13.70
CA ALA A 104 -0.57 -21.91 -14.72
C ALA A 104 -0.95 -21.24 -16.07
N GLN A 105 -1.10 -19.91 -16.10
CA GLN A 105 -1.30 -19.14 -17.33
C GLN A 105 0.04 -18.64 -17.88
N ASP A 106 0.02 -18.20 -19.13
CA ASP A 106 1.17 -17.57 -19.78
C ASP A 106 1.61 -16.32 -19.00
N HIS A 107 2.91 -16.22 -18.70
CA HIS A 107 3.51 -15.14 -17.92
C HIS A 107 4.96 -14.92 -18.34
N GLU A 108 5.39 -13.66 -18.32
CA GLU A 108 6.74 -13.28 -18.74
C GLU A 108 7.77 -13.46 -17.62
N ALA A 109 7.37 -13.28 -16.36
CA ALA A 109 8.29 -13.38 -15.23
C ALA A 109 7.62 -13.88 -13.95
N ARG A 110 8.42 -14.40 -13.03
CA ARG A 110 8.00 -14.85 -11.70
C ARG A 110 8.93 -14.31 -10.62
N VAL A 111 8.38 -13.89 -9.49
CA VAL A 111 9.18 -13.52 -8.30
C VAL A 111 9.81 -14.79 -7.73
N SER A 112 11.14 -14.90 -7.77
CA SER A 112 11.88 -16.07 -7.30
C SER A 112 12.39 -15.93 -5.88
N SER A 113 12.76 -14.71 -5.48
CA SER A 113 13.25 -14.40 -4.13
C SER A 113 13.10 -12.92 -3.81
N GLU A 114 13.29 -12.61 -2.54
CA GLU A 114 13.24 -11.27 -1.97
C GLU A 114 14.57 -10.97 -1.26
N TYR A 115 14.95 -9.70 -1.22
CA TYR A 115 16.06 -9.20 -0.44
C TYR A 115 15.53 -8.15 0.53
N ASP A 116 15.58 -8.46 1.82
CA ASP A 116 15.22 -7.52 2.86
C ASP A 116 16.43 -6.69 3.29
N PHE A 117 16.29 -5.37 3.22
CA PHE A 117 17.19 -4.43 3.84
C PHE A 117 16.93 -4.40 5.35
N ASP A 118 17.97 -4.16 6.16
CA ASP A 118 17.79 -3.95 7.60
C ASP A 118 16.79 -2.80 7.86
N GLU A 119 15.92 -2.96 8.86
CA GLU A 119 14.86 -1.98 9.15
C GLU A 119 15.44 -0.58 9.47
N ASP A 120 16.60 -0.54 10.12
CA ASP A 120 17.33 0.67 10.51
C ASP A 120 18.39 1.11 9.48
N ALA A 121 18.43 0.48 8.31
CA ALA A 121 19.35 0.86 7.25
C ALA A 121 19.16 2.33 6.84
N VAL A 122 20.29 3.00 6.56
CA VAL A 122 20.30 4.32 5.94
C VAL A 122 20.17 4.16 4.43
N TRP A 123 19.36 5.02 3.80
CA TRP A 123 19.17 5.03 2.34
C TRP A 123 20.52 5.09 1.62
N PRO A 124 20.90 4.06 0.85
CA PRO A 124 22.21 4.00 0.21
C PRO A 124 22.32 4.81 -1.09
N GLY A 125 21.27 5.51 -1.51
CA GLY A 125 21.12 6.00 -2.89
C GLY A 125 20.53 4.93 -3.80
N GLN A 126 19.97 5.35 -4.94
CA GLN A 126 19.29 4.42 -5.87
C GLN A 126 20.28 3.37 -6.38
N ASP A 127 21.41 3.78 -6.95
CA ASP A 127 22.46 2.87 -7.42
C ASP A 127 22.95 1.90 -6.33
N GLY A 128 23.00 2.37 -5.08
CA GLY A 128 23.41 1.57 -3.93
C GLY A 128 22.38 0.52 -3.54
N ALA A 129 21.09 0.84 -3.67
CA ALA A 129 19.99 -0.09 -3.44
C ALA A 129 19.96 -1.15 -4.56
N ASP A 130 19.99 -0.70 -5.82
CA ASP A 130 20.01 -1.55 -7.01
C ASP A 130 21.19 -2.55 -6.95
N ALA A 131 22.40 -2.07 -6.63
CA ALA A 131 23.59 -2.92 -6.53
C ALA A 131 23.56 -3.91 -5.35
N ARG A 132 22.78 -3.64 -4.29
CA ARG A 132 22.60 -4.61 -3.18
C ARG A 132 21.63 -5.71 -3.59
N VAL A 133 20.48 -5.33 -4.16
CA VAL A 133 19.49 -6.29 -4.66
C VAL A 133 20.12 -7.17 -5.75
N ALA A 134 20.80 -6.57 -6.73
CA ALA A 134 21.44 -7.32 -7.80
C ALA A 134 22.52 -8.32 -7.34
N ARG A 135 23.18 -8.06 -6.20
CA ARG A 135 24.14 -9.02 -5.61
C ARG A 135 23.44 -10.15 -4.85
N ALA A 136 22.27 -9.90 -4.29
CA ALA A 136 21.50 -10.90 -3.56
C ALA A 136 20.69 -11.81 -4.50
N CYS A 137 20.26 -11.28 -5.65
CA CYS A 137 19.50 -12.00 -6.64
C CYS A 137 20.39 -12.98 -7.43
N VAL A 138 20.17 -14.28 -7.22
CA VAL A 138 20.90 -15.36 -7.90
C VAL A 138 19.92 -16.36 -8.51
N LEU A 139 20.20 -16.81 -9.73
CA LEU A 139 19.44 -17.87 -10.38
C LEU A 139 19.83 -19.24 -9.83
N THR A 140 18.86 -20.14 -9.70
CA THR A 140 19.16 -21.55 -9.38
C THR A 140 19.85 -22.25 -10.55
N GLU A 141 20.50 -23.39 -10.32
CA GLU A 141 21.10 -24.19 -11.40
C GLU A 141 20.06 -24.60 -12.45
N GLU A 142 18.83 -24.89 -12.02
CA GLU A 142 17.70 -25.24 -12.89
C GLU A 142 17.30 -24.05 -13.77
N GLU A 143 17.16 -22.86 -13.19
CA GLU A 143 16.83 -21.63 -13.93
C GLU A 143 17.93 -21.25 -14.93
N GLN A 144 19.20 -21.41 -14.55
CA GLN A 144 20.32 -21.21 -15.45
C GLN A 144 20.32 -22.21 -16.61
N SER A 145 20.00 -23.48 -16.34
CA SER A 145 20.00 -24.55 -17.34
C SER A 145 18.98 -24.34 -18.46
N VAL A 146 17.87 -23.64 -18.16
CA VAL A 146 16.83 -23.29 -19.14
C VAL A 146 17.05 -21.91 -19.77
N GLY A 147 18.19 -21.26 -19.50
CA GLY A 147 18.52 -19.96 -20.07
C GLY A 147 17.69 -18.81 -19.49
N ALA A 148 17.21 -18.93 -18.25
CA ALA A 148 16.47 -17.86 -17.62
C ALA A 148 17.35 -16.63 -17.36
N THR A 149 16.71 -15.48 -17.29
CA THR A 149 17.35 -14.19 -17.00
C THR A 149 16.77 -13.59 -15.74
N ILE A 150 17.59 -12.83 -15.00
CA ILE A 150 17.17 -12.19 -13.75
C ILE A 150 16.85 -10.71 -13.99
N VAL A 151 15.78 -10.25 -13.38
CA VAL A 151 15.35 -8.85 -13.34
C VAL A 151 15.23 -8.47 -11.87
N THR A 152 15.80 -7.33 -11.51
CA THR A 152 15.93 -6.91 -10.11
C THR A 152 15.17 -5.62 -9.89
N TRP A 153 14.30 -5.58 -8.89
CA TRP A 153 13.64 -4.35 -8.46
C TRP A 153 14.10 -3.99 -7.06
N ALA A 154 14.60 -2.78 -6.90
CA ALA A 154 14.94 -2.21 -5.61
C ALA A 154 13.94 -1.12 -5.24
N PRO A 155 13.76 -0.84 -3.93
CA PRO A 155 12.90 0.25 -3.51
C PRO A 155 13.39 1.59 -4.07
N THR A 156 12.46 2.49 -4.37
CA THR A 156 12.77 3.87 -4.72
C THR A 156 13.00 4.70 -3.47
N LYS A 157 13.51 5.94 -3.62
CA LYS A 157 13.60 6.89 -2.50
C LYS A 157 12.26 7.13 -1.81
N ASP A 158 11.19 7.27 -2.59
CA ASP A 158 9.85 7.54 -2.06
C ASP A 158 9.26 6.32 -1.34
N GLY A 159 9.49 5.12 -1.89
CA GLY A 159 9.17 3.86 -1.22
C GLY A 159 9.95 3.74 0.10
N TRP A 160 11.25 4.04 0.08
CA TRP A 160 12.10 3.98 1.26
C TRP A 160 11.64 4.92 2.38
N ASP A 161 11.22 6.14 2.05
CA ASP A 161 10.68 7.09 3.02
C ASP A 161 9.32 6.64 3.58
N SER A 162 8.58 5.84 2.82
CA SER A 162 7.32 5.23 3.22
C SER A 162 7.51 3.91 3.98
N GLY A 163 8.75 3.45 4.16
CA GLY A 163 9.11 2.25 4.90
C GLY A 163 9.34 1.00 4.05
N ASP A 164 9.35 1.11 2.72
CA ASP A 164 9.73 0.00 1.85
C ASP A 164 11.21 -0.35 2.03
N ARG A 165 11.46 -1.61 2.36
CA ARG A 165 12.77 -2.19 2.65
C ARG A 165 12.97 -3.50 1.90
N THR A 166 12.20 -3.76 0.85
CA THR A 166 12.22 -5.05 0.16
C THR A 166 12.63 -4.87 -1.29
N GLY A 167 13.67 -5.58 -1.71
CA GLY A 167 14.02 -5.78 -3.11
C GLY A 167 13.42 -7.09 -3.63
N LEU A 168 13.01 -7.11 -4.89
CA LEU A 168 12.43 -8.28 -5.55
C LEU A 168 13.37 -8.81 -6.64
N CYS A 169 13.57 -10.13 -6.65
CA CYS A 169 14.26 -10.85 -7.70
C CYS A 169 13.21 -11.55 -8.57
N LEU A 170 13.16 -11.19 -9.85
CA LEU A 170 12.26 -11.80 -10.82
C LEU A 170 13.05 -12.62 -11.82
N VAL A 171 12.53 -13.78 -12.17
CA VAL A 171 13.11 -14.66 -13.17
C VAL A 171 12.21 -14.67 -14.39
N ARG A 172 12.81 -14.35 -15.53
CA ARG A 172 12.21 -14.44 -16.85
C ARG A 172 12.74 -15.68 -17.55
N THR A 173 11.84 -16.62 -17.84
CA THR A 173 12.14 -17.75 -18.72
C THR A 173 12.02 -17.34 -20.19
N PRO A 174 12.84 -17.89 -21.09
CA PRO A 174 12.80 -17.59 -22.51
C PRO A 174 11.54 -18.11 -23.22
#